data_AF-A0A7S2SRS6-F1
#
_entry.id   AF-A0A7S2SRS6-F1
#
_cell.length_a   1.000
_cell.length_b   1.000
_cell.length_c   1.000
_cell.angle_alpha   90.00
_cell.angle_beta   90.00
_cell.angle_gamma   90.00
#
_symmetry.space_group_name_H-M   'P 1'
#
loop_
_entity.id
_entity.type
_entity.pdbx_description
1 polymer ?
#
loop_
_entity_poly.entity_id
_entity_poly.type
_entity_poly.pdbx_seq_one_letter_code
_entity_poly.pdbx_strand_id
1 'polypeptide(L)'
;ASRFLAELEKRDAANDARSGCDLAQREEEAARGGGTEPMACSGGPTTAAPVPDGVVQMDGVSPEEYEELEERSHIFRKYLSENLMPYLTKGMLAIYNTNPEDPIEFLADFLHNQGKIVASRAEAQAFLQFKGLVAKANTIREQEEKDAEEARKQRNSEEEQEY
;
A
#
# COMPACT_ATOMS: atom_id res chain seq x y z
N ALA A 1 6.54 31.80 15.23
CA ALA A 1 7.27 30.68 14.59
C ALA A 1 8.32 30.06 15.53
N SER A 2 9.19 30.84 16.17
CA SER A 2 10.33 30.30 16.96
C SER A 2 9.98 29.52 18.23
N ARG A 3 8.82 29.75 18.87
CA ARG A 3 8.38 28.96 20.04
C ARG A 3 7.91 27.55 19.70
N PHE A 4 7.46 27.33 18.46
CA PHE A 4 6.91 26.02 18.04
C PHE A 4 8.03 25.04 17.66
N LEU A 5 9.14 25.55 17.11
CA LEU A 5 10.32 24.75 16.81
C LEU A 5 11.06 24.30 18.07
N ALA A 6 11.10 25.14 19.12
CA ALA A 6 11.68 24.77 20.42
C ALA A 6 10.88 23.67 21.16
N GLU A 7 9.58 23.55 20.86
CA GLU A 7 8.69 22.55 21.49
C GLU A 7 8.78 21.17 20.81
N LEU A 8 9.20 21.12 19.55
CA LEU A 8 9.44 19.87 18.81
C LEU A 8 10.76 19.22 19.25
N GLU A 9 11.83 19.99 19.39
CA GLU A 9 13.14 19.48 19.78
C GLU A 9 13.15 18.91 21.23
N LYS A 10 12.30 19.45 22.12
CA LYS A 10 12.10 18.90 23.47
C LYS A 10 11.35 17.57 23.49
N ARG A 11 10.50 17.29 22.50
CA ARG A 11 9.77 16.02 22.42
C ARG A 11 10.66 14.88 21.96
N ASP A 12 11.59 15.16 21.06
CA ASP A 12 12.51 14.14 20.56
C ASP A 12 13.53 13.72 21.65
N ALA A 13 14.04 14.67 22.43
CA ALA A 13 14.94 14.36 23.56
C ALA A 13 14.28 13.56 24.70
N ALA A 14 12.96 13.68 24.89
CA ALA A 14 12.24 12.96 25.95
C ALA A 14 11.91 11.50 25.58
N ASN A 15 11.90 11.17 24.29
CA ASN A 15 11.54 9.83 23.81
C ASN A 15 12.75 8.87 23.83
N ASP A 16 13.96 9.37 23.54
CA ASP A 16 15.19 8.56 23.58
C ASP A 16 15.61 8.13 24.99
N ALA A 17 15.26 8.91 26.02
CA ALA A 17 15.56 8.56 27.41
C ALA A 17 14.69 7.42 27.98
N ARG A 18 13.56 7.08 27.33
CA ARG A 18 12.69 5.97 27.77
C ARG A 18 13.04 4.62 27.14
N SER A 19 13.88 4.59 26.12
CA SER A 19 14.25 3.35 25.42
C SER A 19 15.44 2.60 26.04
N GLY A 20 16.08 3.13 27.08
CA GLY A 20 17.37 2.65 27.57
C GLY A 20 17.44 1.98 28.94
N CYS A 21 16.32 1.82 29.68
CA CYS A 21 16.40 1.47 31.11
C CYS A 21 15.71 0.16 31.56
N ASP A 22 15.04 -0.60 30.69
CA ASP A 22 14.30 -1.81 31.11
C ASP A 22 15.03 -3.16 30.86
N LEU A 23 16.30 -3.14 30.46
CA LEU A 23 17.07 -4.36 30.16
C LEU A 23 18.02 -4.83 31.28
N ALA A 24 17.96 -4.27 32.49
CA ALA A 24 18.95 -4.53 33.55
C ALA A 24 18.40 -5.15 34.86
N GLN A 25 17.17 -5.67 34.90
CA GLN A 25 16.57 -6.19 36.16
C GLN A 25 15.97 -7.60 36.07
N ARG A 26 16.57 -8.52 35.32
CA ARG A 26 16.06 -9.91 35.25
C ARG A 26 17.07 -11.04 35.34
N GLU A 27 18.30 -10.77 35.80
CA GLU A 27 19.35 -11.80 35.94
C GLU A 27 19.68 -12.19 37.40
N GLU A 28 18.90 -11.76 38.40
CA GLU A 28 19.23 -12.01 39.82
C GLU A 28 18.10 -12.72 40.62
N GLU A 29 17.54 -13.81 40.11
CA GLU A 29 16.75 -14.78 40.93
C GLU A 29 17.04 -16.25 40.54
N ALA A 30 18.25 -16.53 40.05
CA ALA A 30 18.75 -17.89 39.85
C ALA A 30 19.47 -18.40 41.12
N ALA A 31 18.72 -18.63 42.20
CA ALA A 31 19.27 -19.37 43.34
C ALA A 31 18.19 -20.07 44.19
N ARG A 32 18.35 -21.40 44.30
CA ARG A 32 17.90 -22.31 45.39
C ARG A 32 16.57 -23.03 45.23
N GLY A 33 16.67 -24.34 44.99
CA GLY A 33 15.65 -25.33 45.31
C GLY A 33 15.85 -26.64 44.55
N GLY A 34 16.52 -27.62 45.16
CA GLY A 34 16.67 -28.97 44.60
C GLY A 34 15.52 -29.90 44.98
N GLY A 35 15.39 -31.02 44.26
CA GLY A 35 14.56 -32.15 44.66
C GLY A 35 13.98 -32.97 43.51
N THR A 36 14.64 -34.10 43.21
CA THR A 36 14.08 -35.42 42.88
C THR A 36 12.93 -35.61 41.86
N GLU A 37 13.25 -36.49 40.89
CA GLU A 37 12.43 -37.50 40.19
C GLU A 37 12.16 -37.29 38.68
N PRO A 38 12.33 -38.35 37.86
CA PRO A 38 12.18 -38.30 36.42
C PRO A 38 10.74 -38.57 35.96
N MET A 39 10.45 -38.22 34.71
CA MET A 39 9.41 -38.83 33.84
C MET A 39 8.01 -38.17 33.87
N ALA A 40 7.77 -37.27 32.91
CA ALA A 40 6.50 -37.15 32.17
C ALA A 40 6.67 -36.21 30.96
N CYS A 41 6.23 -36.68 29.79
CA CYS A 41 6.15 -35.90 28.54
C CYS A 41 5.25 -34.65 28.72
N SER A 42 5.70 -33.48 28.25
CA SER A 42 4.84 -32.46 27.64
C SER A 42 5.69 -31.36 27.02
N GLY A 43 5.36 -30.96 25.79
CA GLY A 43 6.07 -29.94 25.02
C GLY A 43 5.74 -28.51 25.45
N GLY A 44 6.62 -27.59 25.03
CA GLY A 44 6.55 -26.13 25.20
C GLY A 44 7.77 -25.60 25.94
N PRO A 45 8.47 -24.57 25.43
CA PRO A 45 7.83 -23.30 25.08
C PRO A 45 8.19 -22.81 23.68
N THR A 46 7.17 -22.58 22.84
CA THR A 46 7.32 -21.71 21.68
C THR A 46 7.38 -20.28 22.18
N THR A 47 8.52 -19.62 22.00
CA THR A 47 8.66 -18.16 22.07
C THR A 47 7.79 -17.55 20.98
N ALA A 48 6.50 -17.36 21.27
CA ALA A 48 5.57 -16.70 20.38
C ALA A 48 5.89 -15.20 20.40
N ALA A 49 6.53 -14.73 19.33
CA ALA A 49 6.51 -13.31 18.98
C ALA A 49 5.05 -12.81 18.98
N PRO A 50 4.80 -11.54 19.34
CA PRO A 50 3.46 -10.99 19.35
C PRO A 50 2.86 -11.11 17.95
N VAL A 51 1.90 -12.02 17.82
CA VAL A 51 1.17 -12.25 16.57
C VAL A 51 0.37 -10.97 16.29
N PRO A 52 0.49 -10.37 15.10
CA PRO A 52 -0.30 -9.19 14.77
C PRO A 52 -1.80 -9.54 14.82
N ASP A 53 -2.58 -8.69 15.49
CA ASP A 53 -4.03 -8.86 15.63
C ASP A 53 -4.68 -9.07 14.25
N GLY A 54 -5.29 -10.24 14.03
CA GLY A 54 -6.04 -10.57 12.80
C GLY A 54 -5.70 -11.90 12.12
N VAL A 55 -4.69 -12.63 12.59
CA VAL A 55 -4.37 -13.98 12.07
C VAL A 55 -5.39 -14.98 12.63
N VAL A 56 -6.35 -15.39 11.80
CA VAL A 56 -7.28 -16.48 12.13
C VAL A 56 -6.46 -17.76 12.18
N GLN A 57 -6.18 -18.25 13.38
CA GLN A 57 -5.58 -19.58 13.54
C GLN A 57 -6.62 -20.61 13.13
N MET A 58 -6.41 -21.21 11.95
CA MET A 58 -7.21 -22.32 11.47
C MET A 58 -6.70 -23.60 12.15
N ASP A 59 -7.51 -24.18 13.02
CA ASP A 59 -7.16 -25.45 13.67
C ASP A 59 -7.00 -26.56 12.62
N GLY A 60 -5.83 -27.22 12.63
CA GLY A 60 -5.54 -28.34 11.73
C GLY A 60 -4.89 -27.99 10.40
N VAL A 61 -4.42 -26.75 10.22
CA VAL A 61 -3.65 -26.32 9.04
C VAL A 61 -2.17 -26.22 9.41
N SER A 62 -1.30 -26.82 8.61
CA SER A 62 0.16 -26.73 8.80
C SER A 62 0.64 -25.29 8.53
N PRO A 63 1.77 -24.86 9.09
CA PRO A 63 2.31 -23.53 8.82
C PRO A 63 2.63 -23.31 7.33
N GLU A 64 3.04 -24.36 6.63
CA GLU A 64 3.32 -24.34 5.18
C GLU A 64 2.02 -24.16 4.36
N GLU A 65 0.95 -24.86 4.76
CA GLU A 65 -0.37 -24.72 4.14
C GLU A 65 -0.97 -23.33 4.39
N TYR A 66 -0.69 -22.74 5.56
CA TYR A 66 -1.11 -21.39 5.88
C TYR A 66 -0.36 -20.35 5.03
N GLU A 67 0.94 -20.52 4.82
CA GLU A 67 1.75 -19.63 3.97
C GLU A 67 1.31 -19.70 2.50
N GLU A 68 1.06 -20.90 1.97
CA GLU A 68 0.52 -21.07 0.62
C GLU A 68 -0.87 -20.41 0.47
N LEU A 69 -1.71 -20.53 1.50
CA LEU A 69 -3.02 -19.88 1.53
C LEU A 69 -2.90 -18.35 1.60
N GLU A 70 -1.93 -17.85 2.35
CA GLU A 70 -1.62 -16.44 2.51
C GLU A 70 -1.15 -15.81 1.18
N GLU A 71 -0.29 -16.51 0.44
CA GLU A 71 0.16 -16.13 -0.90
C GLU A 71 -1.02 -16.06 -1.88
N ARG A 72 -1.88 -17.08 -1.88
CA ARG A 72 -3.09 -17.10 -2.73
C ARG A 72 -4.08 -16.00 -2.36
N SER A 73 -4.20 -15.68 -1.08
CA SER A 73 -5.11 -14.64 -0.58
C SER A 73 -4.60 -13.23 -0.83
N HIS A 74 -3.30 -13.05 -1.09
CA HIS A 74 -2.65 -11.75 -1.21
C HIS A 74 -3.29 -10.88 -2.30
N ILE A 75 -3.59 -11.44 -3.47
CA ILE A 75 -4.21 -10.72 -4.58
C ILE A 75 -5.58 -10.16 -4.17
N PHE A 76 -6.37 -10.94 -3.44
CA PHE A 76 -7.68 -10.50 -2.97
C PHE A 76 -7.57 -9.39 -1.93
N ARG A 77 -6.67 -9.54 -0.95
CA ARG A 77 -6.45 -8.50 0.08
C ARG A 77 -5.95 -7.20 -0.54
N LYS A 78 -5.03 -7.29 -1.49
CA LYS A 78 -4.56 -6.13 -2.26
C LYS A 78 -5.69 -5.46 -3.02
N TYR A 79 -6.54 -6.22 -3.69
CA TYR A 79 -7.70 -5.68 -4.39
C TYR A 79 -8.65 -4.94 -3.43
N LEU A 80 -8.97 -5.55 -2.29
CA LEU A 80 -9.82 -4.93 -1.27
C LEU A 80 -9.19 -3.64 -0.72
N SER A 81 -7.90 -3.67 -0.38
CA SER A 81 -7.19 -2.54 0.22
C SER A 81 -7.06 -1.36 -0.75
N GLU A 82 -6.84 -1.63 -2.03
CA GLU A 82 -6.68 -0.58 -3.05
C GLU A 82 -8.02 0.00 -3.52
N ASN A 83 -9.05 -0.83 -3.65
CA ASN A 83 -10.28 -0.42 -4.34
C ASN A 83 -11.46 -0.14 -3.39
N LEU A 84 -11.64 -0.91 -2.32
CA LEU A 84 -12.83 -0.82 -1.47
C LEU A 84 -12.57 -0.12 -0.14
N MET A 85 -11.49 -0.50 0.55
CA MET A 85 -11.18 0.02 1.89
C MET A 85 -11.16 1.55 1.97
N PRO A 86 -10.56 2.30 1.01
CA PRO A 86 -10.49 3.75 1.12
C PRO A 86 -11.86 4.44 1.10
N TYR A 87 -12.85 3.84 0.41
CA TYR A 87 -14.21 4.39 0.32
C TYR A 87 -15.08 3.89 1.45
N LEU A 88 -14.93 2.61 1.84
CA LEU A 88 -15.67 2.03 2.96
C LEU A 88 -15.32 2.73 4.27
N THR A 89 -14.03 2.93 4.56
CA THR A 89 -13.61 3.63 5.79
C THR A 89 -14.10 5.08 5.82
N LYS A 90 -14.09 5.77 4.68
CA LYS A 90 -14.66 7.13 4.57
C LYS A 90 -16.17 7.15 4.78
N GLY A 91 -16.88 6.18 4.22
CA GLY A 91 -18.33 6.02 4.40
C GLY A 91 -18.69 5.74 5.86
N MET A 92 -17.94 4.85 6.53
CA MET A 92 -18.12 4.58 7.95
C MET A 92 -17.83 5.82 8.81
N LEU A 93 -16.79 6.58 8.49
CA LEU A 93 -16.51 7.85 9.17
C LEU A 93 -17.63 8.87 8.94
N ALA A 94 -18.21 8.91 7.74
CA ALA A 94 -19.36 9.76 7.43
C ALA A 94 -20.58 9.38 8.27
N ILE A 95 -20.91 8.09 8.39
CA ILE A 95 -22.00 7.58 9.24
C ILE A 95 -21.79 8.02 10.70
N TYR A 96 -20.57 7.84 11.22
CA TYR A 96 -20.26 8.22 12.60
C TYR A 96 -20.50 9.71 12.88
N ASN A 97 -20.26 10.57 11.89
CA ASN A 97 -20.44 12.01 12.03
C ASN A 97 -21.89 12.45 11.81
N THR A 98 -22.63 11.83 10.89
CA THR A 98 -23.99 12.25 10.51
C THR A 98 -25.09 11.53 11.30
N ASN A 99 -24.78 10.37 11.89
CA ASN A 99 -25.72 9.48 12.57
C ASN A 99 -27.08 9.38 11.83
N PRO A 100 -27.07 8.88 10.59
CA PRO A 100 -28.28 8.75 9.79
C PRO A 100 -29.26 7.75 10.43
N GLU A 101 -30.55 7.92 10.15
CA GLU A 101 -31.60 7.02 10.63
C GLU A 101 -31.40 5.58 10.15
N ASP A 102 -31.02 5.41 8.89
CA ASP A 102 -30.59 4.13 8.32
C ASP A 102 -29.12 4.21 7.85
N PRO A 103 -28.16 3.66 8.64
CA PRO A 103 -26.75 3.69 8.28
C PRO A 103 -26.40 2.78 7.11
N ILE A 104 -27.21 1.74 6.85
CA ILE A 104 -26.95 0.80 5.76
C ILE A 104 -27.31 1.46 4.43
N GLU A 105 -28.51 2.04 4.34
CA GLU A 105 -28.95 2.75 3.13
C GLU A 105 -28.06 3.95 2.83
N PHE A 106 -27.72 4.74 3.84
CA PHE A 106 -26.78 5.86 3.70
C PHE A 106 -25.42 5.40 3.14
N LEU A 107 -24.89 4.28 3.63
CA LEU A 107 -23.61 3.75 3.16
C LEU A 107 -23.70 3.23 1.72
N ALA A 108 -24.81 2.56 1.36
CA ALA A 108 -25.04 2.07 0.01
C ALA A 108 -25.06 3.23 -1.00
N ASP A 109 -25.83 4.28 -0.70
CA ASP A 109 -25.88 5.49 -1.53
C ASP A 109 -24.53 6.20 -1.59
N PHE A 110 -23.84 6.30 -0.47
CA PHE A 110 -22.50 6.88 -0.41
C PHE A 110 -21.54 6.14 -1.34
N LEU A 111 -21.45 4.81 -1.21
CA LEU A 111 -20.56 3.98 -2.02
C LEU A 111 -20.95 4.00 -3.50
N HIS A 112 -22.25 3.98 -3.80
CA HIS A 112 -22.75 4.07 -5.17
C HIS A 112 -22.34 5.40 -5.84
N ASN A 113 -22.45 6.52 -5.11
CA ASN A 113 -22.03 7.83 -5.59
C ASN A 113 -20.51 7.92 -5.77
N GLN A 114 -19.72 7.35 -4.85
CA GLN A 114 -18.26 7.26 -5.02
C GLN A 114 -17.91 6.42 -6.27
N GLY A 115 -18.59 5.32 -6.51
CA GLY A 115 -18.39 4.49 -7.69
C GLY A 115 -18.57 5.27 -9.00
N LYS A 116 -19.61 6.11 -9.10
CA LYS A 116 -19.83 6.99 -10.26
C LYS A 116 -18.69 7.99 -10.46
N ILE A 117 -18.19 8.59 -9.38
CA ILE A 117 -17.07 9.54 -9.45
C ILE A 117 -15.80 8.85 -9.94
N VAL A 118 -15.49 7.66 -9.43
CA VAL A 118 -14.33 6.87 -9.85
C VAL A 118 -14.43 6.49 -11.32
N ALA A 119 -15.60 6.01 -11.76
CA ALA A 119 -15.85 5.68 -13.18
C ALA A 119 -15.66 6.89 -14.09
N SER A 120 -16.29 8.02 -13.76
CA SER A 120 -16.16 9.26 -14.53
C SER A 120 -14.71 9.77 -14.59
N ARG A 121 -13.97 9.68 -13.48
CA ARG A 121 -12.55 10.02 -13.44
C ARG A 121 -11.71 9.12 -14.34
N ALA A 122 -11.97 7.82 -14.32
CA ALA A 122 -11.26 6.87 -15.17
C ALA A 122 -11.52 7.14 -16.65
N GLU A 123 -12.76 7.44 -17.03
CA GLU A 123 -13.12 7.85 -18.40
C GLU A 123 -12.39 9.13 -18.82
N ALA A 124 -12.41 10.17 -17.97
CA ALA A 124 -11.71 11.42 -18.24
C ALA A 124 -10.20 11.21 -18.39
N GLN A 125 -9.61 10.38 -17.53
CA GLN A 125 -8.19 10.05 -17.59
C GLN A 125 -7.84 9.29 -18.88
N ALA A 126 -8.63 8.28 -19.25
CA ALA A 126 -8.43 7.52 -20.49
C ALA A 126 -8.55 8.43 -21.71
N PHE A 127 -9.52 9.35 -21.71
CA PHE A 127 -9.69 10.32 -22.78
C PHE A 127 -8.50 11.27 -22.92
N LEU A 128 -7.96 11.76 -21.80
CA LEU A 128 -6.77 12.62 -21.80
C LEU A 128 -5.53 11.86 -22.30
N GLN A 129 -5.35 10.62 -21.86
CA GLN A 129 -4.26 9.76 -22.33
C GLN A 129 -4.39 9.50 -23.83
N PHE A 130 -5.59 9.20 -24.31
CA PHE A 130 -5.87 8.99 -25.74
C PHE A 130 -5.56 10.25 -26.56
N LYS A 131 -6.02 11.44 -26.12
CA LYS A 131 -5.69 12.70 -26.79
C LYS A 131 -4.18 12.93 -26.87
N GLY A 132 -3.45 12.64 -25.79
CA GLY A 132 -2.00 12.72 -25.77
C GLY A 132 -1.34 11.78 -26.78
N LEU A 133 -1.85 10.55 -26.94
CA LEU A 133 -1.36 9.60 -27.93
C LEU A 133 -1.66 10.03 -29.37
N VAL A 134 -2.87 10.54 -29.63
CA VAL A 134 -3.25 11.06 -30.96
C VAL A 134 -2.37 12.24 -31.36
N ALA A 135 -2.13 13.18 -30.43
CA ALA A 135 -1.24 14.30 -30.68
C ALA A 135 0.18 13.83 -31.03
N LYS A 136 0.73 12.87 -30.27
CA LYS A 136 2.04 12.27 -30.55
C LYS A 136 2.09 11.58 -31.91
N ALA A 137 1.05 10.82 -32.27
CA ALA A 137 0.97 10.15 -33.56
C ALA A 137 0.97 11.16 -34.72
N ASN A 138 0.23 12.26 -34.58
CA ASN A 138 0.21 13.32 -35.59
C ASN A 138 1.59 13.99 -35.73
N THR A 139 2.28 14.28 -34.63
CA THR A 139 3.63 14.88 -34.68
C THR A 139 4.67 13.97 -35.33
N ILE A 140 4.58 12.65 -35.08
CA ILE A 140 5.49 11.69 -35.71
C ILE A 140 5.26 11.68 -37.22
N ARG A 141 4.00 11.68 -37.66
CA ARG A 141 3.67 11.71 -39.09
C ARG A 141 4.22 12.96 -39.77
N GLU A 142 4.09 14.12 -39.13
CA GLU A 142 4.63 15.39 -39.65
C GLU A 142 6.17 15.40 -39.71
N GLN A 143 6.83 14.75 -38.76
CA GLN A 143 8.29 14.58 -38.78
C GLN A 143 8.73 13.65 -39.90
N GLU A 144 8.08 12.49 -40.05
CA GLU A 144 8.36 11.55 -41.13
C GLU A 144 8.18 12.19 -42.52
N GLU A 145 7.16 13.02 -42.70
CA GLU A 145 6.93 13.76 -43.95
C GLU A 145 8.06 14.77 -44.23
N LYS A 146 8.53 15.50 -43.22
CA LYS A 146 9.65 16.45 -43.34
C LYS A 146 10.97 15.75 -43.63
N ASP A 147 11.28 14.70 -42.88
CA ASP A 147 12.51 13.92 -43.05
C ASP A 147 12.55 13.28 -44.46
N ALA A 148 11.40 12.81 -44.97
CA ALA A 148 11.28 12.30 -46.33
C ALA A 148 11.45 13.39 -47.40
N GLU A 149 10.96 14.61 -47.16
CA GLU A 149 11.13 15.75 -48.06
C GLU A 149 12.59 16.24 -48.08
N GLU A 150 13.24 16.29 -46.93
CA GLU A 150 14.67 16.60 -46.80
C GLU A 150 15.54 15.56 -47.51
N ALA A 151 15.25 14.27 -47.33
CA ALA A 151 15.95 13.19 -48.03
C ALA A 151 15.76 13.25 -49.55
N ARG A 152 14.61 13.72 -50.05
CA ARG A 152 14.39 13.96 -51.49
C ARG A 152 15.20 15.15 -52.00
N LYS A 153 15.24 16.26 -51.25
CA LYS A 153 16.02 17.46 -51.62
C LYS A 153 17.52 17.17 -51.64
N GLN A 154 18.03 16.44 -50.65
CA GLN A 154 19.44 16.02 -50.59
C GLN A 154 19.82 15.21 -51.83
N ARG A 155 19.00 14.21 -52.21
CA ARG A 155 19.21 13.41 -53.41
C ARG A 155 19.28 14.24 -54.69
N ASN A 156 18.34 15.17 -54.86
CA ASN A 156 18.33 16.04 -56.05
C ASN A 156 19.54 16.99 -56.07
N SER A 157 20.02 17.47 -54.90
CA SER A 157 21.20 18.34 -54.84
C SER A 157 22.53 17.60 -55.08
N GLU A 158 22.59 16.30 -54.81
CA GLU A 158 23.74 15.45 -55.14
C GLU A 158 23.81 15.18 -56.64
N GLU A 159 22.67 14.93 -57.29
CA GLU A 159 22.57 14.73 -58.75
C GLU A 159 22.94 16.01 -59.55
N GLU A 160 22.63 17.21 -59.02
CA GLU A 160 23.00 18.49 -59.64
C GLU A 160 24.49 18.84 -59.52
N GLN A 161 25.23 18.22 -58.60
CA GLN A 161 26.68 18.44 -58.44
C GLN A 161 27.54 17.49 -59.30
N GLU A 162 26.94 16.46 -59.92
CA GLU A 162 27.63 15.46 -60.73
C GLU A 162 27.73 15.84 -62.24
N TYR A 163 27.19 16.99 -62.63
CA TYR A 163 27.29 17.58 -63.99
C TYR A 163 28.13 18.86 -64.02
#